data_AF-A0A357C4R2-F1
#
_entry.id   AF-A0A357C4R2-F1
#
_cell.length_a   1.000
_cell.length_b   1.000
_cell.length_c   1.000
_cell.angle_alpha   90.00
_cell.angle_beta   90.00
_cell.angle_gamma   90.00
#
_symmetry.space_group_name_H-M   'P 1'
#
loop_
_entity.id
_entity.type
_entity.pdbx_description
1 polymer ?
#
loop_
_entity_poly.entity_id
_entity_poly.type
_entity_poly.pdbx_seq_one_letter_code
_entity_poly.pdbx_strand_id
1 'polypeptide(L)' 'MNSFLLKGINHTKRLIVAVVGFTVLLIGLAMIVLPVPAFIVIPVGLGILAIEFAWARRLLKRVKYKIQNLRKGGVNNETK' A
#
# COMPACT_ATOMS: atom_id res chain seq x y z
N MET A 1 25.50 -16.85 16.01
CA MET A 1 24.10 -16.96 15.53
C MET A 1 23.24 -15.92 16.25
N ASN A 2 22.21 -15.38 15.57
CA ASN A 2 21.27 -14.33 16.03
C ASN A 2 21.63 -12.84 15.80
N SER A 3 22.08 -12.50 14.59
CA SER A 3 21.93 -11.13 14.05
C SER A 3 21.23 -11.07 12.68
N PHE A 4 20.89 -12.23 12.09
CA PHE A 4 20.10 -12.33 10.86
C PHE A 4 18.59 -12.09 11.06
N LEU A 5 18.10 -12.18 12.30
CA LEU A 5 16.69 -11.98 12.63
C LEU A 5 16.26 -10.51 12.69
N LEU A 6 17.20 -9.56 12.81
CA LEU A 6 16.88 -8.13 12.94
C LEU A 6 16.89 -7.36 11.60
N LYS A 7 17.26 -8.01 10.48
CA LYS A 7 17.42 -7.35 9.18
C LYS A 7 16.37 -7.71 8.12
N GLY A 8 15.35 -8.50 8.49
CA GLY A 8 14.25 -8.92 7.60
C GLY A 8 12.93 -8.14 7.73
N ILE A 9 12.81 -7.21 8.67
CA ILE A 9 11.51 -6.62 9.07
C ILE A 9 11.07 -5.45 8.15
N ASN A 10 11.90 -5.04 7.19
CA ASN A 10 11.58 -3.92 6.29
C ASN A 10 10.82 -4.33 5.02
N HIS A 11 10.66 -5.64 4.76
CA HIS A 11 9.91 -6.16 3.61
C HIS A 11 8.47 -6.57 3.94
N THR A 12 8.13 -6.71 5.22
CA THR A 12 6.77 -7.02 5.68
C THR A 12 5.76 -6.01 5.14
N LYS A 13 6.13 -4.73 5.12
CA LYS A 13 5.26 -3.68 4.58
C LYS A 13 5.00 -3.87 3.09
N ARG A 14 6.01 -4.27 2.31
CA ARG A 14 5.90 -4.49 0.87
C ARG A 14 5.06 -5.73 0.54
N LEU A 15 5.23 -6.79 1.32
CA LEU A 15 4.43 -8.01 1.19
C LEU A 15 2.96 -7.74 1.49
N ILE A 16 2.68 -6.95 2.53
CA ILE A 16 1.31 -6.51 2.85
C ILE A 16 0.72 -5.68 1.69
N VAL A 17 1.48 -4.77 1.03
CA VAL A 17 1.01 -4.06 -0.19
C VAL A 17 0.49 -5.07 -1.21
N ALA A 18 1.33 -6.07 -1.49
CA ALA A 18 1.17 -6.93 -2.65
C ALA A 18 0.00 -7.89 -2.42
N VAL A 19 -0.10 -8.45 -1.21
CA VAL A 19 -1.19 -9.33 -0.82
C VAL A 19 -2.52 -8.58 -0.86
N VAL A 20 -2.59 -7.37 -0.31
CA VAL A 20 -3.87 -6.62 -0.29
C VAL A 20 -4.27 -6.20 -1.71
N GLY A 21 -3.35 -5.61 -2.49
CA GLY A 21 -3.63 -5.26 -3.88
C GLY A 21 -4.04 -6.46 -4.75
N PHE A 22 -3.44 -7.64 -4.50
CA PHE A 22 -3.81 -8.88 -5.17
C PHE A 22 -5.21 -9.37 -4.76
N THR A 23 -5.55 -9.32 -3.47
CA THR A 23 -6.92 -9.67 -3.01
C THR A 23 -7.97 -8.75 -3.61
N VAL A 24 -7.67 -7.46 -3.77
CA VAL A 24 -8.58 -6.47 -4.36
C VAL A 24 -8.78 -6.74 -5.85
N LEU A 25 -7.69 -7.02 -6.57
CA LEU A 25 -7.74 -7.45 -7.96
C LEU A 25 -8.60 -8.71 -8.12
N LEU A 26 -8.41 -9.71 -7.27
CA LEU A 26 -9.20 -10.94 -7.29
C LEU A 26 -10.67 -10.68 -7.02
N ILE A 27 -11.01 -9.81 -6.07
CA ILE A 27 -12.41 -9.50 -5.76
C ILE A 27 -13.06 -8.68 -6.88
N GLY A 28 -12.35 -7.70 -7.42
CA GLY A 28 -12.81 -6.94 -8.59
C GLY A 28 -13.02 -7.83 -9.81
N LEU A 29 -12.15 -8.81 -10.01
CA LEU A 29 -12.27 -9.80 -11.08
C LEU A 29 -13.44 -10.77 -10.82
N ALA A 30 -13.63 -11.23 -9.59
CA ALA A 30 -14.74 -12.11 -9.21
C ALA A 30 -16.10 -11.44 -9.44
N MET A 31 -16.21 -10.12 -9.22
CA MET A 31 -17.43 -9.34 -9.49
C MET A 31 -17.77 -9.23 -10.99
N ILE A 32 -16.79 -9.37 -11.88
CA ILE A 32 -17.02 -9.41 -13.33
C ILE A 32 -17.50 -10.81 -13.75
N VAL A 33 -16.98 -11.87 -13.12
CA VAL A 33 -17.18 -13.26 -13.54
C VAL A 33 -18.49 -13.85 -13.01
N LEU A 34 -18.92 -13.50 -11.80
CA LEU A 34 -20.23 -13.90 -11.28
C LEU A 34 -21.16 -12.68 -11.27
N PRO A 35 -22.30 -12.67 -11.99
CA PRO A 35 -23.31 -11.64 -11.79
C PRO A 35 -23.96 -11.87 -10.41
N VAL A 36 -23.29 -11.41 -9.36
CA VAL A 36 -23.75 -11.54 -7.97
C VAL A 36 -24.81 -10.46 -7.65
N PRO A 37 -25.75 -10.74 -6.73
CA PRO A 37 -26.72 -9.77 -6.27
C PRO A 37 -26.04 -8.49 -5.74
N ALA A 38 -26.36 -7.34 -6.34
CA ALA A 38 -25.67 -6.06 -6.11
C ALA A 38 -25.63 -5.60 -4.63
N PHE A 39 -26.58 -6.06 -3.80
CA PHE A 39 -26.63 -5.73 -2.37
C PHE A 39 -25.45 -6.23 -1.54
N ILE A 40 -24.82 -7.35 -1.93
CA ILE A 40 -23.64 -7.89 -1.23
C ILE A 40 -22.38 -7.23 -1.79
N VAL A 41 -22.37 -6.96 -3.09
CA VAL A 41 -21.25 -6.39 -3.85
C VAL A 41 -20.92 -4.98 -3.35
N ILE A 42 -21.91 -4.15 -3.06
CA ILE A 42 -21.73 -2.76 -2.61
C ILE A 42 -20.97 -2.66 -1.27
N PRO A 43 -21.45 -3.26 -0.15
CA PRO A 43 -20.74 -3.19 1.13
C PRO A 43 -19.38 -3.90 1.10
N VAL A 44 -19.25 -4.99 0.34
CA VAL A 44 -17.97 -5.68 0.15
C VAL A 44 -16.98 -4.80 -0.62
N GLY A 45 -17.40 -4.24 -1.75
CA GLY A 45 -16.60 -3.29 -2.54
C GLY A 45 -16.20 -2.06 -1.74
N LEU A 46 -17.12 -1.48 -0.95
CA LEU A 46 -16.84 -0.37 -0.04
C LEU A 46 -15.87 -0.74 1.08
N GLY A 47 -15.99 -1.93 1.68
CA GLY A 47 -15.07 -2.42 2.70
C GLY A 47 -13.65 -2.61 2.16
N ILE A 48 -13.55 -3.09 0.92
CA ILE A 48 -12.28 -3.28 0.21
C ILE A 48 -11.68 -1.93 -0.21
N LEU A 49 -12.49 -1.02 -0.75
CA LEU A 49 -12.02 0.34 -1.01
C LEU A 49 -11.53 0.99 0.29
N ALA A 50 -12.23 0.82 1.42
CA ALA A 50 -11.81 1.39 2.69
C ALA A 50 -10.46 0.83 3.18
N ILE A 51 -10.22 -0.49 3.07
CA ILE A 51 -8.94 -1.10 3.48
C ILE A 51 -7.80 -0.64 2.56
N GLU A 52 -8.05 -0.57 1.25
CA GLU A 52 -7.07 -0.14 0.26
C GLU A 52 -6.75 1.35 0.36
N PHE A 53 -7.75 2.22 0.50
CA PHE A 53 -7.52 3.65 0.66
C PHE A 53 -6.72 3.95 1.93
N ALA A 54 -7.00 3.27 3.04
CA ALA A 54 -6.21 3.42 4.26
C ALA A 54 -4.75 3.00 4.04
N TRP A 55 -4.53 1.97 3.24
CA TRP A 55 -3.20 1.45 2.94
C TRP A 55 -2.44 2.33 1.92
N ALA A 56 -3.11 2.83 0.87
CA ALA A 56 -2.59 3.81 -0.09
C ALA A 56 -2.18 5.12 0.59
N ARG A 57 -2.97 5.63 1.54
CA ARG A 57 -2.63 6.82 2.35
C ARG A 57 -1.32 6.63 3.13
N ARG A 58 -1.10 5.43 3.67
CA ARG A 58 0.14 5.08 4.38
C ARG A 58 1.33 5.03 3.43
N LEU A 59 1.15 4.49 2.23
CA LEU A 59 2.20 4.47 1.20
C LEU A 59 2.57 5.90 0.76
N LEU A 60 1.58 6.74 0.48
CA LEU A 60 1.78 8.14 0.11
C LEU A 60 2.58 8.90 1.18
N LYS A 61 2.26 8.68 2.47
CA LYS A 61 3.02 9.28 3.58
C LYS A 61 4.49 8.86 3.56
N ARG A 62 4.80 7.60 3.24
CA ARG A 62 6.18 7.09 3.12
C ARG A 62 6.91 7.72 1.92
N VAL A 63 6.24 7.83 0.78
CA VAL A 63 6.79 8.50 -0.41
C VAL A 63 7.06 9.97 -0.12
N LYS A 64 6.12 10.67 0.53
CA LYS A 64 6.29 12.07 0.94
C LYS A 64 7.50 12.27 1.85
N TYR A 65 7.76 11.34 2.78
CA TYR A 65 8.97 11.39 3.61
C TYR A 65 10.24 11.22 2.76
N LYS A 66 10.25 10.28 1.81
CA LYS A 66 11.40 10.08 0.91
C LYS A 66 11.65 11.30 0.03
N ILE A 67 10.60 11.90 -0.53
CA ILE A 67 10.69 13.12 -1.35
C ILE A 67 11.15 14.31 -0.52
N GLN A 68 10.66 14.48 0.72
CA GLN A 68 11.12 15.56 1.60
C GLN A 68 12.60 15.43 1.94
N ASN A 69 13.09 14.21 2.22
CA ASN A 69 14.51 14.00 2.48
C ASN A 69 15.37 14.28 1.24
N LEU A 70 14.88 13.97 0.04
CA LEU A 70 15.56 14.30 -1.21
C LEU A 70 15.54 15.81 -1.49
N ARG A 71 14.42 16.50 -1.23
CA ARG A 71 14.31 17.95 -1.41
C ARG A 71 15.16 18.72 -0.38
N LYS A 72 15.30 18.19 0.83
CA LYS A 72 16.11 18.82 1.89
C LYS A 72 17.62 18.69 1.67
N GLY A 73 18.05 17.71 0.87
CA GLY A 73 19.46 17.48 0.49
C GLY A 73 19.87 18.08 -0.85
N GLY A 74 18.97 18.78 -1.56
CA GLY A 74 19.26 19.46 -2.83
C GLY A 74 19.20 20.99 -2.76
N VAL A 75 18.72 21.55 -1.64
CA VAL A 75 18.58 23.01 -1.40
C VAL A 75 19.75 23.56 -0.56
N ASN A 76 20.59 22.69 0.00
CA ASN A 76 21.70 23.04 0.89
C ASN A 76 23.07 23.01 0.18
N ASN A 77 23.09 23.08 -1.16
CA ASN A 77 24.27 22.98 -2.01
C ASN A 77 24.47 24.19 -2.94
N GLU A 78 23.80 25.32 -2.67
CA GLU A 78 23.96 26.60 -3.41
C GLU A 78 24.66 27.71 -2.59
N THR A 79 25.24 27.41 -1.43
CA THR A 79 25.97 28.41 -0.62
C THR A 79 27.29 27.89 -0.06
N LYS A 80 28.10 27.20 -0.88
CA LYS A 80 29.51 26.94 -0.56
C LYS A 80 30.40 27.18 -1.76
#